data_AF-A0A6V7J698-F1
#
_entry.id   AF-A0A6V7J698-F1
#
_cell.length_a   1.000
_cell.length_b   1.000
_cell.length_c   1.000
_cell.angle_alpha   90.00
_cell.angle_beta   90.00
_cell.angle_gamma   90.00
#
_symmetry.space_group_name_H-M   'P 1'
#
loop_
_entity.id
_entity.type
_entity.pdbx_description
1 polymer ?
#
loop_
_entity_poly.entity_id
_entity_poly.type
_entity_poly.pdbx_seq_one_letter_code
_entity_poly.pdbx_strand_id
1 'polypeptide(L)' 'AEEQEFRKRTQNYKDEEDKRAEIYNHVTGGFLTEAREQAESSSGPHRILADRYKGMTLAELKAIQDEQARQMSEIQ' A
#
# COMPACT_ATOMS: atom_id res chain seq x y z
N ALA A 1 38.43 18.97 21.97
CA ALA A 1 38.47 17.56 21.53
C ALA A 1 37.21 16.83 21.96
N GLU A 2 36.88 16.80 23.25
CA GLU A 2 35.67 16.13 23.78
C GLU A 2 34.34 16.62 23.18
N GLU A 3 34.19 17.94 23.00
CA GLU A 3 33.00 18.53 22.37
C GLU A 3 32.82 18.07 20.91
N GLN A 4 33.92 17.87 20.18
CA GLN A 4 33.89 17.41 18.79
C GLN A 4 33.52 15.92 18.72
N GLU A 5 34.08 15.09 19.59
CA GLU A 5 33.73 13.67 19.70
C GLU A 5 32.26 13.47 20.12
N PHE A 6 31.77 14.27 21.07
CA PHE A 6 30.37 14.26 21.47
C PHE A 6 29.43 14.66 20.32
N ARG A 7 29.78 15.72 19.58
CA ARG A 7 29.03 16.14 18.39
C ARG A 7 29.02 15.05 17.32
N LYS A 8 30.15 14.42 17.04
CA LYS A 8 30.27 13.33 16.07
C LYS A 8 29.42 12.13 16.47
N ARG A 9 29.47 11.71 17.74
CA ARG A 9 28.63 10.61 18.24
C ARG A 9 27.13 10.93 18.15
N THR A 10 26.76 12.17 18.47
CA THR A 10 25.37 12.63 18.37
C THR A 10 24.89 12.66 16.91
N GLN A 11 25.73 13.12 15.99
CA GLN A 11 25.41 13.13 14.57
C GLN A 11 25.25 11.70 14.03
N ASN A 12 26.19 10.80 14.34
CA ASN A 12 26.08 9.40 13.94
C ASN A 12 24.79 8.74 14.44
N TYR A 13 24.37 9.05 15.68
CA TYR A 13 23.12 8.53 16.22
C TYR A 13 21.90 9.03 15.42
N LYS A 14 21.87 10.33 15.09
CA LYS A 14 20.81 10.90 14.26
C LYS A 14 20.78 10.28 12.87
N ASP A 15 21.93 10.15 12.23
CA ASP A 15 22.04 9.57 10.89
C ASP A 15 21.53 8.12 10.87
N GLU A 16 21.80 7.33 11.92
CA GLU A 16 21.29 5.96 12.03
C GLU A 16 19.78 5.91 12.25
N GLU A 17 19.23 6.82 13.05
CA GLU A 17 17.77 6.92 13.25
C GLU A 17 17.06 7.38 11.97
N ASP A 18 17.63 8.33 11.23
CA ASP A 18 17.09 8.80 9.95
C ASP A 18 17.07 7.66 8.92
N LYS A 19 18.14 6.86 8.82
CA LYS A 19 18.18 5.66 7.95
C LYS A 19 17.11 4.65 8.33
N ARG A 20 16.90 4.41 9.63
CA ARG A 20 15.87 3.48 10.11
C ARG A 20 14.47 3.97 9.77
N ALA A 21 14.22 5.26 9.95
CA ALA A 21 12.94 5.87 9.59
C ALA A 21 12.66 5.79 8.09
N GLU A 22 13.67 6.02 7.25
CA GLU A 22 13.57 5.88 5.80
C GLU A 22 13.21 4.44 5.39
N ILE A 23 13.92 3.45 5.92
CA ILE A 23 13.63 2.03 5.65
C ILE A 23 12.21 1.67 6.09
N TYR A 24 11.83 2.07 7.30
CA TYR A 24 10.50 1.81 7.82
C TYR A 24 9.42 2.40 6.90
N ASN A 25 9.54 3.68 6.58
CA ASN A 25 8.58 4.39 5.73
C ASN A 25 8.44 3.75 4.34
N HIS A 26 9.54 3.29 3.74
CA HIS A 26 9.47 2.59 2.45
C HIS A 26 8.77 1.24 2.56
N VAL A 27 9.14 0.44 3.56
CA VAL A 27 8.57 -0.90 3.75
C VAL A 27 7.08 -0.83 4.10
N THR A 28 6.66 0.13 4.92
CA THR A 28 5.24 0.32 5.27
C THR A 28 4.49 1.20 4.28
N GLY A 29 5.18 1.78 3.31
CA GLY A 29 4.58 2.67 2.31
C GLY A 29 3.68 1.92 1.34
N GLY A 30 2.72 2.64 0.75
CA GLY A 30 1.74 2.06 -0.18
C GLY A 30 2.36 1.40 -1.42
N PHE A 31 3.57 1.82 -1.83
CA PHE A 31 4.25 1.27 -2.99
C PHE A 31 4.66 -0.20 -2.77
N LEU A 32 5.34 -0.51 -1.66
CA LEU A 32 5.79 -1.88 -1.38
C LEU A 32 4.71 -2.76 -0.76
N THR A 33 3.75 -2.17 -0.04
CA THR A 33 2.60 -2.90 0.51
C THR A 33 1.51 -3.18 -0.53
N GLU A 34 1.63 -2.60 -1.73
CA GLU A 34 0.65 -2.71 -2.81
C GLU A 34 -0.78 -2.34 -2.38
N ALA A 35 -0.90 -1.39 -1.44
CA ALA A 35 -2.15 -0.94 -0.84
C ALA A 35 -3.21 -0.61 -1.90
N ARG A 36 -4.43 -1.15 -1.72
CA ARG A 36 -5.55 -1.00 -2.67
C ARG A 36 -6.11 0.42 -2.66
N GLU A 37 -6.01 1.06 -1.51
CA GLU A 37 -6.42 2.43 -1.22
C GLU A 37 -5.73 3.44 -2.16
N GLN A 38 -4.57 3.08 -2.72
CA GLN A 38 -3.89 3.90 -3.73
C GLN A 38 -4.72 4.13 -4.99
N ALA A 39 -5.66 3.22 -5.29
CA ALA A 39 -6.54 3.31 -6.45
C ALA A 39 -7.81 4.13 -6.16
N GLU A 40 -8.06 4.53 -4.91
CA GLU A 40 -9.25 5.30 -4.55
C GLU A 40 -9.18 6.73 -5.12
N SER A 41 -10.27 7.18 -5.73
CA SER A 41 -10.37 8.55 -6.23
C SER A 41 -10.96 9.49 -5.18
N SER A 42 -10.37 10.69 -5.07
CA SER A 42 -10.97 11.80 -4.33
C SER A 42 -12.27 12.31 -4.95
N SER A 43 -12.56 11.97 -6.21
CA SER A 43 -13.79 12.37 -6.91
C SER A 43 -15.01 11.50 -6.58
N GLY A 44 -14.87 10.51 -5.69
CA GLY A 44 -15.99 9.70 -5.20
C GLY A 44 -15.71 8.19 -5.21
N PRO A 45 -16.48 7.41 -4.44
CA PRO A 45 -16.19 5.99 -4.17
C PRO A 45 -16.37 5.07 -5.40
N HIS A 46 -17.13 5.51 -6.40
CA HIS A 46 -17.37 4.71 -7.62
C HIS A 46 -16.34 5.00 -8.73
N ARG A 47 -15.42 5.94 -8.51
CA ARG A 47 -14.37 6.27 -9.48
C ARG A 47 -13.04 5.77 -8.96
N ILE A 48 -12.35 4.98 -9.78
CA ILE A 48 -11.03 4.44 -9.46
C ILE A 48 -10.00 5.17 -10.32
N LEU A 49 -8.82 5.41 -9.75
CA LEU A 49 -7.65 5.89 -10.48
C LEU A 49 -7.15 4.77 -11.40
N ALA A 50 -7.39 4.94 -12.71
CA ALA A 50 -7.13 3.89 -13.71
C ALA A 50 -5.65 3.48 -13.78
N ASP A 51 -4.74 4.41 -13.55
CA ASP A 51 -3.29 4.20 -13.51
C ASP A 51 -2.81 3.39 -12.28
N ARG A 52 -3.64 3.33 -11.23
CA ARG A 52 -3.32 2.67 -9.96
C ARG A 52 -4.18 1.45 -9.68
N TYR A 53 -5.04 1.08 -10.63
CA TYR A 53 -5.92 -0.07 -10.48
C TYR A 53 -5.14 -1.38 -10.60
N LYS A 54 -5.25 -2.24 -9.56
CA LYS A 54 -4.53 -3.52 -9.46
C LYS A 54 -5.45 -4.75 -9.56
N GLY A 55 -6.69 -4.56 -10.04
CA GLY A 55 -7.65 -5.64 -10.22
C GLY A 55 -8.73 -5.73 -9.13
N MET A 56 -9.65 -6.66 -9.34
CA MET A 56 -10.82 -6.88 -8.47
C MET A 56 -10.42 -7.46 -7.11
N THR A 57 -11.26 -7.23 -6.11
CA THR A 57 -11.19 -7.90 -4.81
C THR A 57 -11.59 -9.37 -4.94
N LEU A 58 -11.16 -10.19 -3.98
CA LEU A 58 -11.64 -11.57 -3.89
C LEU A 58 -13.16 -11.64 -3.68
N ALA A 59 -13.74 -10.64 -3.00
CA ALA A 59 -15.18 -10.54 -2.79
C ALA A 59 -15.94 -10.28 -4.11
N GLU A 60 -15.45 -9.35 -4.94
CA GLU A 60 -16.02 -9.07 -6.26
C GLU A 60 -15.89 -10.28 -7.19
N LEU A 61 -14.71 -10.91 -7.23
CA LEU A 61 -14.49 -12.13 -8.02
C LEU A 61 -15.43 -13.25 -7.58
N LYS A 62 -15.61 -13.42 -6.27
CA LYS A 62 -16.55 -14.39 -5.71
C LYS A 62 -17.99 -14.10 -6.11
N ALA A 63 -18.42 -12.84 -6.03
CA ALA A 63 -19.77 -12.45 -6.43
C ALA A 63 -20.02 -12.76 -7.91
N ILE A 64 -19.03 -12.54 -8.78
CA ILE A 64 -19.10 -12.91 -10.20
C ILE A 64 -19.24 -14.43 -10.38
N GLN A 65 -18.43 -15.22 -9.66
CA GLN A 65 -18.49 -16.68 -9.74
C GLN A 65 -19.83 -17.24 -9.24
N ASP A 66 -20.33 -16.71 -8.13
CA ASP A 66 -21.61 -17.12 -7.54
C ASP A 66 -22.77 -16.81 -8.51
N GLU A 67 -22.74 -15.65 -9.17
CA GLU A 67 -23.72 -15.27 -10.19
C GLU A 67 -23.64 -16.13 -11.46
N GLN A 68 -22.43 -16.47 -11.92
CA GLN A 68 -22.24 -17.40 -13.03
C GLN A 68 -22.84 -18.78 -12.73
N ALA A 69 -22.66 -19.29 -11.51
CA ALA A 69 -23.25 -20.55 -11.10
C ALA A 69 -24.79 -20.50 -11.11
N ARG A 70 -25.38 -19.37 -10.67
CA ARG A 70 -26.83 -19.14 -10.76
C ARG A 70 -27.32 -19.16 -12.21
N GLN A 71 -26.65 -18.45 -13.11
CA GLN A 71 -27.01 -18.41 -14.53
C GLN A 71 -26.95 -19.80 -15.19
N MET A 72 -25.94 -20.60 -14.86
CA MET A 72 -25.85 -21.98 -15.35
C MET A 72 -27.02 -22.85 -14.89
N SER A 73 -27.54 -22.62 -13.68
CA SER A 73 -28.72 -23.33 -13.17
C SER A 73 -30.03 -22.86 -13.83
N GLU A 74 -30.12 -21.61 -14.29
CA GLU A 74 -31.30 -21.08 -14.98
C GLU A 74 -31.42 -21.56 -16.45
N ILE A 75 -30.29 -21.93 -17.06
CA ILE A 75 -30.23 -22.44 -18.43
C ILE A 75 -30.57 -23.94 -18.51
N GLN A 76 -30.47 -24.67 -17.40
CA GLN A 76 -30.82 -26.10 -17.30
C GLN A 76 -32.33 -26.33 -17.21
#